data_AF-A0A433A1G0-F1
#
_entry.id   AF-A0A433A1G0-F1
#
_cell.length_a   1.000
_cell.length_b   1.000
_cell.length_c   1.000
_cell.angle_alpha   90.00
_cell.angle_beta   90.00
_cell.angle_gamma   90.00
#
_symmetry.space_group_name_H-M   'P 1'
#
loop_
_entity.id
_entity.type
_entity.pdbx_description
1 polymer ?
#
loop_
_entity_poly.entity_id
_entity_poly.type
_entity_poly.pdbx_seq_one_letter_code
_entity_poly.pdbx_strand_id
1 'polypeptide(L)'
;MLRRTFALPPLARLTPPPLPYTATNLTSLALLHTTHPWQERRSRKQVLAAIGAKEPTPALVALGARLGLPFNPELLRQIVTHHSFVGEVEEPNNRRFEYLGKRVLGLYVSEYVHIKYPFLPKENFSQVLAGYIGNATLANLGREVGMQHVVRWTEPTGPESAKRFVHMHILSRELNVRDLIEIHNPKRYLTWLMRRQNRKEPES
;
A
#
# COMPACT_ATOMS: atom_id res chain seq x y z
N MET A 1 -72.20 15.54 -3.01
CA MET A 1 -72.86 15.39 -1.69
C MET A 1 -73.12 13.92 -1.42
N LEU A 2 -72.75 13.45 -0.23
CA LEU A 2 -73.25 12.28 0.53
C LEU A 2 -72.10 11.46 1.13
N ARG A 3 -71.74 11.85 2.36
CA ARG A 3 -70.99 11.02 3.31
C ARG A 3 -71.82 9.77 3.62
N ARG A 4 -71.20 8.60 3.61
CA ARG A 4 -71.68 7.43 4.34
C ARG A 4 -70.55 6.86 5.17
N THR A 5 -70.61 7.22 6.45
CA THR A 5 -69.89 6.62 7.56
C THR A 5 -70.30 5.16 7.69
N PHE A 6 -69.36 4.23 7.52
CA PHE A 6 -69.55 2.83 7.91
C PHE A 6 -68.86 2.61 9.26
N ALA A 7 -69.69 2.36 10.27
CA ALA A 7 -69.29 1.97 11.60
C ALA A 7 -68.79 0.51 11.59
N LEU A 8 -67.65 0.25 12.24
CA LEU A 8 -67.16 -1.10 12.50
C LEU A 8 -67.91 -1.69 13.71
N PRO A 9 -68.35 -2.97 13.65
CA PRO A 9 -68.97 -3.66 14.79
C PRO A 9 -67.94 -4.02 15.87
N PRO A 10 -68.37 -4.20 17.14
CA PRO A 10 -67.48 -4.45 18.28
C PRO A 10 -66.89 -5.87 18.25
N LEU A 11 -65.64 -5.99 18.71
CA LEU A 11 -64.87 -7.23 18.80
C LEU A 11 -65.57 -8.26 19.72
N ALA A 12 -66.24 -9.25 19.12
CA ALA A 12 -66.64 -10.46 19.82
C ALA A 12 -65.38 -11.31 20.10
N ARG A 13 -65.13 -11.56 21.38
CA ARG A 13 -64.02 -12.37 21.90
C ARG A 13 -64.13 -13.81 21.39
N LEU A 14 -63.22 -14.22 20.52
CA LEU A 14 -62.87 -15.63 20.37
C LEU A 14 -61.97 -16.00 21.55
N THR A 15 -62.50 -16.75 22.51
CA THR A 15 -61.71 -17.40 23.56
C THR A 15 -61.08 -18.67 22.99
N PRO A 16 -59.74 -18.75 22.85
CA PRO A 16 -59.08 -20.02 22.53
C PRO A 16 -59.09 -20.97 23.75
N PRO A 17 -59.06 -22.30 23.52
CA PRO A 17 -59.17 -23.32 24.56
C PRO A 17 -57.96 -23.32 25.51
N PRO A 18 -58.13 -23.78 26.77
CA PRO A 18 -57.04 -23.86 27.73
C PRO A 18 -56.07 -24.97 27.33
N LEU A 19 -54.83 -24.60 26.98
CA LEU A 19 -53.73 -25.55 26.84
C LEU A 19 -53.16 -25.88 28.24
N PRO A 20 -52.80 -27.15 28.51
CA PRO A 20 -52.27 -27.56 29.79
C PRO A 20 -50.80 -27.18 29.89
N TYR A 21 -50.46 -26.16 30.68
CA TYR A 21 -49.13 -26.11 31.27
C TYR A 21 -49.16 -25.32 32.58
N THR A 22 -49.33 -26.05 33.68
CA THR A 22 -49.10 -25.52 35.01
C THR A 22 -47.62 -25.22 35.18
N ALA A 23 -47.31 -23.93 35.27
CA ALA A 23 -46.27 -23.31 36.08
C ALA A 23 -45.06 -24.18 36.46
N THR A 24 -43.92 -23.89 35.85
CA THR A 24 -42.74 -23.44 36.60
C THR A 24 -41.84 -22.68 35.62
N ASN A 25 -41.74 -21.38 35.83
CA ASN A 25 -40.48 -20.64 35.89
C ASN A 25 -40.79 -19.17 35.65
N LEU A 26 -40.69 -18.41 36.74
CA LEU A 26 -40.80 -16.96 36.84
C LEU A 26 -39.62 -16.26 36.13
N THR A 27 -39.34 -16.59 34.88
CA THR A 27 -38.33 -15.91 34.06
C THR A 27 -38.93 -14.80 33.20
N SER A 28 -40.26 -14.74 33.04
CA SER A 28 -40.93 -13.69 32.27
C SER A 28 -41.13 -12.38 33.03
N LEU A 29 -41.00 -12.39 34.37
CA LEU A 29 -40.97 -11.17 35.19
C LEU A 29 -39.60 -10.50 35.26
N ALA A 30 -38.57 -11.05 34.61
CA ALA A 30 -37.26 -10.41 34.43
C ALA A 30 -37.25 -9.31 33.34
N LEU A 31 -38.37 -9.12 32.62
CA LEU A 31 -38.46 -8.21 31.47
C LEU A 31 -38.83 -6.75 31.82
N LEU A 32 -38.86 -6.38 33.10
CA LEU A 32 -39.12 -4.99 33.53
C LEU A 32 -38.02 -4.40 34.44
N HIS A 33 -36.89 -5.08 34.60
CA HIS A 33 -35.69 -4.52 35.20
C HIS A 33 -34.63 -4.44 34.10
N THR A 34 -34.01 -3.28 33.99
CA THR A 34 -32.96 -2.93 33.03
C THR A 34 -31.73 -3.84 33.15
N THR A 35 -31.79 -5.08 32.68
CA THR A 35 -30.67 -6.03 32.75
C THR A 35 -30.74 -7.04 31.61
N HIS A 36 -30.62 -6.57 30.36
CA HIS A 36 -29.80 -7.32 29.41
C HIS A 36 -28.39 -6.72 29.50
N PRO A 37 -27.51 -7.29 30.36
CA PRO A 37 -26.19 -6.74 30.58
C PRO A 37 -25.34 -7.05 29.35
N TRP A 38 -25.07 -6.06 28.50
CA TRP A 38 -23.81 -5.94 27.75
C TRP A 38 -23.25 -7.25 27.15
N GLN A 39 -24.13 -8.15 26.68
CA GLN A 39 -23.74 -9.54 26.43
C GLN A 39 -23.26 -9.67 24.99
N GLU A 40 -21.94 -9.69 24.91
CA GLU A 40 -21.12 -10.12 23.77
C GLU A 40 -21.35 -9.34 22.48
N ARG A 41 -20.95 -8.06 22.51
CA ARG A 41 -20.12 -7.59 21.39
C ARG A 41 -18.90 -8.51 21.34
N ARG A 42 -18.99 -9.63 20.61
CA ARG A 42 -17.80 -10.36 20.16
C ARG A 42 -16.85 -9.28 19.70
N SER A 43 -15.69 -9.20 20.37
CA SER A 43 -14.72 -8.17 20.01
C SER A 43 -14.55 -8.25 18.49
N ARG A 44 -14.51 -7.11 17.80
CA ARG A 44 -14.39 -7.11 16.33
C ARG A 44 -13.28 -8.07 15.86
N LYS A 45 -12.24 -8.22 16.69
CA LYS A 45 -11.18 -9.21 16.60
C LYS A 45 -11.66 -10.67 16.53
N GLN A 46 -12.52 -11.11 17.43
CA GLN A 46 -13.09 -12.46 17.44
C GLN A 46 -13.98 -12.74 16.22
N VAL A 47 -14.73 -11.74 15.73
CA VAL A 47 -15.54 -11.89 14.51
C VAL A 47 -14.65 -11.98 13.27
N LEU A 48 -13.64 -11.12 13.17
CA LEU A 48 -12.67 -11.14 12.07
C LEU A 48 -11.85 -12.43 12.05
N ALA A 49 -11.42 -12.91 13.22
CA ALA A 49 -10.71 -14.18 13.36
C ALA A 49 -11.57 -15.39 12.92
N ALA A 50 -12.87 -15.40 13.24
CA ALA A 50 -13.79 -16.45 12.81
C ALA A 50 -14.05 -16.45 11.29
N ILE A 51 -13.94 -15.29 10.63
CA ILE A 51 -14.08 -15.14 9.17
C ILE A 51 -12.75 -15.43 8.45
N GLY A 52 -11.64 -15.57 9.18
CA GLY A 52 -10.30 -15.65 8.60
C GLY A 52 -9.82 -14.33 7.96
N ALA A 53 -10.57 -13.25 8.17
CA ALA A 53 -10.23 -11.93 7.65
C ALA A 53 -9.09 -11.33 8.45
N LYS A 54 -7.94 -11.08 7.79
CA LYS A 54 -6.78 -10.47 8.42
C LYS A 54 -7.12 -9.05 8.87
N GLU A 55 -6.83 -8.71 10.13
CA GLU A 55 -7.13 -7.37 10.64
C GLU A 55 -6.41 -6.30 9.79
N PRO A 56 -7.12 -5.24 9.37
CA PRO A 56 -6.50 -4.16 8.63
C PRO A 56 -5.53 -3.42 9.55
N THR A 57 -4.26 -3.32 9.14
CA THR A 57 -3.23 -2.55 9.84
C THR A 57 -3.75 -1.11 10.06
N PRO A 58 -3.57 -0.50 11.24
CA PRO A 58 -4.06 0.87 11.50
C PRO A 58 -3.53 1.88 10.48
N ALA A 59 -2.32 1.68 9.98
CA ALA A 59 -1.72 2.49 8.91
C ALA A 59 -2.50 2.41 7.58
N LEU A 60 -3.05 1.23 7.23
CA LEU A 60 -3.90 1.05 6.05
C LEU A 60 -5.23 1.77 6.22
N VAL A 61 -5.83 1.70 7.41
CA VAL A 61 -7.09 2.40 7.71
C VAL A 61 -6.90 3.92 7.61
N ALA A 62 -5.81 4.44 8.19
CA ALA A 62 -5.47 5.86 8.09
C ALA A 62 -5.18 6.31 6.65
N LEU A 63 -4.62 5.44 5.81
CA LEU A 63 -4.40 5.73 4.39
C LEU A 63 -5.73 5.78 3.62
N GLY A 64 -6.64 4.82 3.86
CA GLY A 64 -7.98 4.86 3.27
C GLY A 64 -8.75 6.14 3.63
N ALA A 65 -8.65 6.58 4.89
CA ALA A 65 -9.25 7.83 5.34
C ALA A 65 -8.65 9.07 4.65
N ARG A 66 -7.33 9.12 4.46
CA ARG A 66 -6.64 10.22 3.75
C ARG A 66 -6.99 10.29 2.27
N LEU A 67 -7.17 9.14 1.62
CA LEU A 67 -7.55 9.08 0.21
C LEU A 67 -9.03 9.46 -0.01
N GLY A 68 -9.86 9.40 1.03
CA GLY A 68 -11.30 9.73 0.94
C GLY A 68 -12.10 8.78 0.04
N LEU A 69 -11.57 7.59 -0.26
CA LEU A 69 -12.16 6.62 -1.18
C LEU A 69 -12.66 5.38 -0.41
N PRO A 70 -13.86 4.86 -0.74
CA PRO A 70 -14.42 3.68 -0.08
C PRO A 70 -13.76 2.41 -0.62
N PHE A 71 -12.57 2.08 -0.12
CA PHE A 71 -11.86 0.85 -0.50
C PHE A 71 -12.23 -0.33 0.39
N ASN A 72 -12.37 -1.51 -0.24
CA ASN A 72 -12.33 -2.77 0.48
C ASN A 72 -10.94 -2.95 1.12
N PRO A 73 -10.85 -3.38 2.40
CA PRO A 73 -9.57 -3.47 3.11
C PRO A 73 -8.59 -4.46 2.47
N GLU A 74 -9.10 -5.54 1.88
CA GLU A 74 -8.30 -6.54 1.16
C GLU A 74 -7.72 -5.98 -0.14
N LEU A 75 -8.52 -5.22 -0.89
CA LEU A 75 -8.08 -4.57 -2.11
C LEU A 75 -7.03 -3.49 -1.82
N LEU A 76 -7.20 -2.73 -0.74
CA LEU A 76 -6.21 -1.75 -0.29
C LEU A 76 -4.88 -2.42 0.07
N ARG A 77 -4.93 -3.57 0.75
CA ARG A 77 -3.74 -4.40 1.04
C ARG A 77 -3.05 -4.85 -0.26
N GLN A 78 -3.81 -5.26 -1.27
CA GLN A 78 -3.28 -5.66 -2.57
C GLN A 78 -2.60 -4.48 -3.29
N ILE A 79 -3.22 -3.30 -3.34
CA ILE A 79 -2.66 -2.09 -3.99
C ILE A 79 -1.28 -1.73 -3.42
N VAL A 80 -1.13 -1.89 -2.10
CA VAL A 80 0.06 -1.50 -1.33
C VAL A 80 1.19 -2.54 -1.41
N THR A 81 0.89 -3.77 -1.85
CA THR A 81 1.87 -4.86 -1.93
C THR A 81 2.61 -4.82 -3.27
N HIS A 82 3.90 -4.50 -3.21
CA HIS A 82 4.78 -4.47 -4.37
C HIS A 82 5.13 -5.90 -4.83
N HIS A 83 5.40 -6.09 -6.12
CA HIS A 83 5.70 -7.42 -6.67
C HIS A 83 6.98 -8.08 -6.11
N SER A 84 7.90 -7.29 -5.58
CA SER A 84 9.13 -7.78 -4.95
C SER A 84 8.91 -8.16 -3.48
N PHE A 85 7.70 -7.97 -2.95
CA PHE A 85 7.40 -8.34 -1.58
C PHE A 85 7.42 -9.86 -1.46
N VAL A 86 8.30 -10.35 -0.59
CA VAL A 86 8.40 -11.77 -0.22
C VAL A 86 7.79 -11.89 1.17
N GLY A 87 6.58 -12.47 1.23
CA GLY A 87 5.89 -12.80 2.47
C GLY A 87 5.89 -14.31 2.72
N GLU A 88 5.48 -14.72 3.92
CA GLU A 88 5.30 -16.13 4.29
C GLU A 88 4.17 -16.81 3.49
N VAL A 89 3.18 -16.00 3.04
CA VAL A 89 2.05 -16.43 2.21
C VAL A 89 2.09 -15.65 0.92
N GLU A 90 1.89 -16.31 -0.22
CA GLU A 90 1.73 -15.64 -1.50
C GLU A 90 0.46 -14.78 -1.47
N GLU A 91 0.65 -13.47 -1.46
CA GLU A 91 -0.41 -12.48 -1.50
C GLU A 91 -0.53 -11.91 -2.92
N PRO A 92 -1.73 -11.50 -3.36
CA PRO A 92 -1.89 -10.88 -4.66
C PRO A 92 -1.11 -9.55 -4.70
N ASN A 93 -0.37 -9.35 -5.79
CA ASN A 93 0.47 -8.17 -6.00
C ASN A 93 -0.25 -7.06 -6.77
N ASN A 94 0.31 -5.85 -6.72
CA ASN A 94 -0.26 -4.66 -7.36
C ASN A 94 0.05 -4.47 -8.86
N ARG A 95 0.81 -5.36 -9.52
CA ARG A 95 1.27 -5.19 -10.93
C ARG A 95 0.13 -4.88 -11.91
N ARG A 96 -1.01 -5.57 -11.77
CA ARG A 96 -2.16 -5.36 -12.66
C ARG A 96 -2.76 -3.96 -12.48
N PHE A 97 -2.83 -3.48 -11.24
CA PHE A 97 -3.33 -2.14 -10.93
C PHE A 97 -2.35 -1.06 -11.36
N GLU A 98 -1.05 -1.28 -11.21
CA GLU A 98 -0.02 -0.37 -11.71
C GLU A 98 -0.13 -0.19 -13.23
N TYR A 99 -0.27 -1.31 -13.96
CA TYR A 99 -0.42 -1.27 -15.41
C TYR A 99 -1.68 -0.54 -15.86
N LEU A 100 -2.82 -0.83 -15.22
CA LEU A 100 -4.08 -0.16 -15.51
C LEU A 100 -4.01 1.34 -15.19
N GLY A 101 -3.47 1.69 -14.02
CA GLY A 101 -3.32 3.07 -13.57
C GLY A 101 -2.45 3.90 -14.51
N LYS A 102 -1.33 3.36 -14.99
CA LYS A 102 -0.46 4.05 -15.97
C LYS A 102 -1.20 4.37 -17.27
N ARG A 103 -2.04 3.46 -17.77
CA ARG A 103 -2.81 3.70 -19.01
C ARG A 103 -3.90 4.75 -18.81
N VAL A 104 -4.64 4.67 -17.70
CA VAL A 104 -5.70 5.63 -17.38
C VAL A 104 -5.12 7.03 -17.17
N LEU A 105 -4.01 7.14 -16.42
CA LEU A 105 -3.30 8.41 -16.22
C LEU A 105 -2.77 8.97 -17.55
N GLY A 106 -2.17 8.14 -18.39
CA GLY A 106 -1.68 8.55 -19.70
C GLY A 106 -2.80 9.12 -20.58
N LEU A 107 -3.95 8.45 -20.62
CA LEU A 107 -5.12 8.92 -21.37
C LEU A 107 -5.62 10.27 -20.84
N TYR A 108 -5.92 10.35 -19.55
CA TYR A 108 -6.53 11.55 -18.96
C TYR A 108 -5.60 12.78 -19.01
N VAL A 109 -4.31 12.58 -18.72
CA VAL A 109 -3.35 13.70 -18.73
C VAL A 109 -3.03 14.14 -20.16
N SER A 110 -3.00 13.23 -21.13
CA SER A 110 -2.82 13.61 -22.54
C SER A 110 -3.99 14.43 -23.08
N GLU A 111 -5.22 14.05 -22.75
CA GLU A 111 -6.41 14.84 -23.05
C GLU A 111 -6.34 16.23 -22.41
N TYR A 112 -6.03 16.29 -21.10
CA TYR A 112 -5.90 17.55 -20.37
C TYR A 112 -4.84 18.49 -20.98
N VAL A 113 -3.65 17.97 -21.30
CA VAL A 113 -2.56 18.76 -21.88
C VAL A 113 -2.93 19.22 -23.29
N HIS A 114 -3.59 18.39 -24.08
CA HIS A 114 -4.02 18.76 -25.43
C HIS A 114 -5.04 19.90 -25.43
N ILE A 115 -6.02 19.85 -24.53
CA ILE A 115 -7.03 20.91 -24.38
C ILE A 115 -6.39 22.19 -23.84
N LYS A 116 -5.49 22.09 -22.87
CA LYS A 116 -4.85 23.25 -22.23
C LYS A 116 -3.83 23.95 -23.12
N TYR A 117 -3.13 23.20 -23.97
CA TYR A 117 -2.07 23.70 -24.84
C TYR A 117 -2.25 23.21 -26.29
N PRO A 118 -3.23 23.75 -27.05
CA PRO A 118 -3.58 23.25 -28.39
C PRO A 118 -2.48 23.44 -29.44
N PHE A 119 -1.59 24.43 -29.24
CA PHE A 119 -0.49 24.73 -30.16
C PHE A 119 0.85 24.11 -29.73
N LEU A 120 0.85 23.22 -28.74
CA LEU A 120 2.09 22.61 -28.25
C LEU A 120 2.67 21.66 -29.31
N PRO A 121 3.95 21.83 -29.71
CA PRO A 121 4.59 20.93 -30.66
C PRO A 121 4.75 19.53 -30.05
N LYS A 122 4.66 18.51 -30.90
CA LYS A 122 4.65 17.09 -30.51
C LYS A 122 5.89 16.70 -29.71
N GLU A 123 7.04 17.28 -30.05
CA GLU A 123 8.33 17.02 -29.45
C GLU A 123 8.32 17.38 -27.96
N ASN A 124 7.65 18.48 -27.62
CA ASN A 124 7.53 18.97 -26.25
C ASN A 124 6.38 18.29 -25.50
N PHE A 125 5.38 17.76 -26.20
CA PHE A 125 4.22 17.09 -25.59
C PHE A 125 4.65 15.94 -24.67
N SER A 126 5.58 15.09 -25.12
CA SER A 126 6.11 13.98 -24.31
C SER A 126 6.82 14.47 -23.03
N GLN A 127 7.58 15.57 -23.13
CA GLN A 127 8.29 16.15 -21.98
C GLN A 127 7.30 16.75 -20.96
N VAL A 128 6.28 17.46 -21.44
CA VAL A 128 5.22 18.01 -20.58
C VAL A 128 4.46 16.87 -19.88
N LEU A 129 4.11 15.81 -20.61
CA LEU A 129 3.50 14.62 -19.99
C LEU A 129 4.39 14.01 -18.92
N ALA A 130 5.68 13.82 -19.19
CA ALA A 130 6.63 13.32 -18.22
C ALA A 130 6.74 14.23 -16.98
N GLY A 131 6.50 15.53 -17.11
CA GLY A 131 6.40 16.45 -15.97
C GLY A 131 5.22 16.14 -15.05
N TYR A 132 4.04 15.82 -15.59
CA TYR A 132 2.84 15.51 -14.81
C TYR A 132 2.85 14.08 -14.24
N ILE A 133 3.15 13.08 -15.07
CA ILE A 133 3.03 11.65 -14.71
C ILE A 133 4.39 10.94 -14.57
N GLY A 134 5.48 11.71 -14.48
CA GLY A 134 6.82 11.16 -14.30
C GLY A 134 7.00 10.48 -12.96
N ASN A 135 7.95 9.55 -12.91
CA ASN A 135 8.26 8.78 -11.70
C ASN A 135 8.60 9.68 -10.50
N ALA A 136 9.31 10.79 -10.72
CA ALA A 136 9.64 11.75 -9.67
C ALA A 136 8.39 12.44 -9.11
N THR A 137 7.50 12.91 -9.99
CA THR A 137 6.24 13.58 -9.60
C THR A 137 5.31 12.63 -8.85
N LEU A 138 5.14 11.40 -9.36
CA LEU A 138 4.35 10.36 -8.70
C LEU A 138 4.96 9.92 -7.36
N ALA A 139 6.29 9.87 -7.26
CA ALA A 139 6.96 9.58 -6.00
C ALA A 139 6.73 10.69 -4.96
N ASN A 140 6.79 11.96 -5.37
CA ASN A 140 6.48 13.10 -4.50
C ASN A 140 5.03 13.06 -4.01
N LEU A 141 4.08 12.83 -4.91
CA LEU A 141 2.66 12.67 -4.57
C LEU A 141 2.44 11.48 -3.62
N GLY A 142 3.16 10.38 -3.83
CA GLY A 142 3.17 9.25 -2.90
C GLY A 142 3.66 9.63 -1.50
N ARG A 143 4.64 10.54 -1.38
CA ARG A 143 5.11 11.05 -0.08
C ARG A 143 4.09 11.94 0.61
N GLU A 144 3.41 12.80 -0.15
CA GLU A 144 2.35 13.69 0.35
C GLU A 144 1.16 12.91 0.92
N VAL A 145 0.74 11.86 0.22
CA VAL A 145 -0.32 10.95 0.69
C VAL A 145 0.13 10.10 1.88
N GLY A 146 1.45 9.94 2.07
CA GLY A 146 2.05 9.14 3.14
C GLY A 146 2.12 7.65 2.82
N MET A 147 2.28 7.31 1.54
CA MET A 147 2.38 5.95 1.01
C MET A 147 3.66 5.24 1.50
N GLN A 148 4.72 6.00 1.82
CA GLN A 148 6.03 5.50 2.27
C GLN A 148 5.98 4.62 3.52
N HIS A 149 4.99 4.84 4.40
CA HIS A 149 4.87 4.08 5.66
C HIS A 149 3.98 2.84 5.53
N VAL A 150 3.32 2.70 4.37
CA VAL A 150 2.27 1.70 4.17
C VAL A 150 2.72 0.66 3.14
N VAL A 151 3.47 1.07 2.11
CA VAL A 151 3.96 0.18 1.03
C VAL A 151 4.79 -0.96 1.57
N ARG A 152 4.44 -2.16 1.12
CA ARG A 152 5.13 -3.39 1.46
C ARG A 152 6.00 -3.80 0.30
N TRP A 153 7.31 -3.75 0.51
CA TRP A 153 8.31 -4.20 -0.43
C TRP A 153 9.46 -4.81 0.37
N THR A 154 10.13 -5.79 -0.22
CA THR A 154 11.32 -6.39 0.38
C THR A 154 12.53 -5.79 -0.30
N GLU A 155 13.48 -5.29 0.49
CA GLU A 155 14.76 -4.84 -0.04
C GLU A 155 15.48 -6.03 -0.67
N PRO A 156 16.07 -5.89 -1.86
CA PRO A 156 16.87 -6.97 -2.43
C PRO A 156 17.95 -7.34 -1.41
N THR A 157 17.85 -8.52 -0.81
CA THR A 157 18.80 -8.98 0.20
C THR A 157 19.75 -9.95 -0.49
N GLY A 158 21.04 -9.61 -0.56
CA GLY A 158 22.03 -10.43 -1.25
C GLY A 158 23.40 -9.77 -1.43
N PRO A 159 24.40 -10.53 -1.90
CA PRO A 159 25.77 -10.02 -2.10
C PRO A 159 25.80 -8.86 -3.10
N GLU A 160 24.90 -8.87 -4.09
CA GLU A 160 24.83 -7.82 -5.10
C GLU A 160 24.31 -6.48 -4.54
N SER A 161 23.39 -6.53 -3.58
CA SER A 161 22.92 -5.35 -2.87
C SER A 161 24.01 -4.74 -1.99
N ALA A 162 24.78 -5.59 -1.30
CA ALA A 162 25.94 -5.14 -0.52
C ALA A 162 26.99 -4.47 -1.42
N LYS A 163 27.31 -5.06 -2.59
CA LYS A 163 28.19 -4.42 -3.58
C LYS A 163 27.66 -3.09 -4.03
N ARG A 164 26.37 -3.01 -4.38
CA ARG A 164 25.74 -1.76 -4.82
C ARG A 164 25.81 -0.69 -3.73
N PHE A 165 25.57 -1.06 -2.47
CA PHE A 165 25.73 -0.17 -1.33
C PHE A 165 27.16 0.38 -1.22
N VAL A 166 28.17 -0.51 -1.28
CA VAL A 166 29.59 -0.14 -1.25
C VAL A 166 29.93 0.80 -2.42
N HIS A 167 29.50 0.47 -3.63
CA HIS A 167 29.73 1.31 -4.80
C HIS A 167 29.09 2.70 -4.66
N MET A 168 27.86 2.78 -4.16
CA MET A 168 27.12 4.05 -4.04
C MET A 168 27.60 4.94 -2.90
N HIS A 169 28.12 4.39 -1.80
CA HIS A 169 28.43 5.17 -0.58
C HIS A 169 29.92 5.26 -0.25
N ILE A 170 30.71 4.25 -0.62
CA ILE A 170 32.13 4.15 -0.30
C ILE A 170 32.95 4.53 -1.52
N LEU A 171 32.72 3.88 -2.66
CA LEU A 171 33.52 4.08 -3.88
C LEU A 171 33.11 5.33 -4.68
N SER A 172 31.94 5.91 -4.39
CA SER A 172 31.50 7.18 -4.96
C SER A 172 32.26 8.39 -4.41
N ARG A 173 33.03 8.21 -3.33
CA ARG A 173 33.85 9.27 -2.75
C ARG A 173 35.09 9.47 -3.60
N GLU A 174 35.35 10.71 -3.99
CA GLU A 174 36.60 11.08 -4.67
C GLU A 174 37.76 10.93 -3.68
N LEU A 175 38.58 9.89 -3.86
CA LEU A 175 39.79 9.66 -3.09
C LEU A 175 41.00 9.88 -3.99
N ASN A 176 41.81 10.90 -3.70
CA ASN A 176 43.07 11.13 -4.40
C ASN A 176 44.11 10.09 -3.97
N VAL A 177 44.22 9.01 -4.74
CA VAL A 177 45.16 7.91 -4.47
C VAL A 177 46.62 8.38 -4.52
N ARG A 178 46.92 9.43 -5.30
CA ARG A 178 48.27 9.99 -5.44
C ARG A 178 48.81 10.54 -4.13
N ASP A 179 47.95 11.16 -3.33
CA ASP A 179 48.34 11.78 -2.06
C ASP A 179 48.46 10.72 -0.95
N LEU A 180 47.93 9.51 -1.19
CA LEU A 180 47.90 8.42 -0.23
C LEU A 180 49.05 7.42 -0.41
N ILE A 181 49.66 7.35 -1.60
CA ILE A 181 50.73 6.41 -1.91
C ILE A 181 52.06 7.16 -1.99
N GLU A 182 52.86 7.05 -0.93
CA GLU A 182 54.26 7.48 -0.94
C GLU A 182 55.13 6.42 -1.63
N ILE A 183 55.66 6.72 -2.83
CA ILE A 183 56.54 5.81 -3.55
C ILE A 183 57.99 6.02 -3.10
N HIS A 184 58.46 5.19 -2.18
CA HIS A 184 59.88 5.13 -1.84
C HIS A 184 60.69 4.41 -2.93
N ASN A 185 61.84 4.98 -3.33
CA ASN A 185 62.75 4.43 -4.33
C ASN A 185 62.10 4.15 -5.71
N PRO A 186 61.66 5.20 -6.43
CA PRO A 186 60.85 5.05 -7.65
C PRO A 186 61.55 4.28 -8.78
N LYS A 187 62.88 4.36 -8.89
CA LYS A 187 63.65 3.60 -9.88
C LYS A 187 63.49 2.08 -9.69
N ARG A 188 63.63 1.59 -8.45
CA ARG A 188 63.46 0.16 -8.13
C ARG A 188 62.02 -0.28 -8.32
N TYR A 189 61.06 0.56 -7.92
CA TYR A 189 59.64 0.28 -8.10
C TYR A 189 59.26 0.17 -9.59
N LEU A 190 59.81 1.06 -10.44
CA LEU A 190 59.62 1.03 -11.88
C LEU A 190 60.25 -0.21 -12.53
N THR A 191 61.49 -0.56 -12.18
CA THR A 191 62.13 -1.79 -12.69
C THR A 191 61.35 -3.04 -12.29
N TRP A 192 60.88 -3.12 -11.04
CA TRP A 192 60.02 -4.21 -10.57
C TRP A 192 58.69 -4.27 -11.33
N LEU A 193 58.06 -3.12 -11.58
CA LEU A 193 56.79 -3.02 -12.31
C LEU A 193 56.93 -3.45 -13.77
N MET A 194 57.99 -3.04 -14.45
CA MET A 194 58.25 -3.43 -15.86
C MET A 194 58.51 -4.92 -15.99
N ARG A 195 59.27 -5.51 -15.07
CA ARG A 195 59.45 -6.98 -14.99
C ARG A 195 58.12 -7.71 -14.79
N ARG A 196 57.27 -7.23 -13.89
CA ARG A 196 55.94 -7.84 -13.63
C ARG A 196 54.98 -7.71 -14.81
N GLN A 197 55.06 -6.62 -15.57
CA GLN A 197 54.22 -6.40 -16.77
C GLN A 197 54.79 -7.03 -18.05
N ASN A 198 55.90 -7.78 -17.99
CA ASN A 198 56.60 -8.33 -19.16
C ASN A 198 56.96 -7.26 -20.21
N ARG A 199 57.38 -6.07 -19.75
CA ARG A 199 57.85 -4.98 -20.61
C ARG A 199 59.37 -4.86 -20.57
N LYS A 200 59.95 -4.25 -21.61
CA LYS A 200 61.39 -3.94 -21.65
C LYS A 200 61.76 -3.07 -20.45
N GLU A 201 62.91 -3.35 -19.85
CA GLU A 201 63.41 -2.57 -18.72
C GLU A 201 63.67 -1.12 -19.14
N PRO A 202 63.46 -0.15 -18.23
CA PRO A 202 63.73 1.25 -18.52
C PRO A 202 65.24 1.46 -18.65
N GLU A 203 65.67 2.03 -19.77
CA GLU A 203 67.05 2.51 -19.92
C GLU A 203 67.25 3.70 -18.97
N SER A 204 68.38 3.69 -18.24
CA SER A 204 68.67 4.64 -17.15
C SER A 204 69.25 5.96 -17.64
#